data_AF-A0A965WW69-F1
#
_entry.id   AF-A0A965WW69-F1
#
_cell.length_a   1.000
_cell.length_b   1.000
_cell.length_c   1.000
_cell.angle_alpha   90.00
_cell.angle_beta   90.00
_cell.angle_gamma   90.00
#
_symmetry.space_group_name_H-M   'P 1'
#
loop_
_entity.id
_entity.type
_entity.pdbx_description
1 polymer ?
#
loop_
_entity_poly.entity_id
_entity_poly.type
_entity_poly.pdbx_seq_one_letter_code
_entity_poly.pdbx_strand_id
1 'polypeptide(L)'
;MKRNSPAATGGMLVLCVLAVVCMAVFATLTLVSARADRQLSRENADFNTAFYEAEYQAALRVNALSEGASEEMVFAVNDRMALSVRVEYGTVTEWKLIDTGELDTPDEAPLPVWEGE
;
A
#
# COMPACT_ATOMS: atom_id res chain seq x y z
N MET A 1 -47.14 -16.39 45.10
CA MET A 1 -46.78 -16.99 43.79
C MET A 1 -46.56 -15.87 42.78
N LYS A 2 -45.31 -15.63 42.37
CA LYS A 2 -44.97 -14.61 41.37
C LYS A 2 -45.41 -15.14 40.01
N ARG A 3 -46.28 -14.42 39.31
CA ARG A 3 -46.85 -14.84 38.03
C ARG A 3 -45.79 -14.59 36.96
N ASN A 4 -45.20 -15.65 36.42
CA ASN A 4 -44.22 -15.57 35.35
C ASN A 4 -44.97 -15.12 34.08
N SER A 5 -44.90 -13.83 33.76
CA SER A 5 -45.58 -13.28 32.59
C SER A 5 -44.94 -13.84 31.31
N PRO A 6 -45.68 -14.53 30.42
CA PRO A 6 -45.14 -15.10 29.18
C PRO A 6 -44.57 -14.05 28.21
N ALA A 7 -44.93 -12.77 28.40
CA ALA A 7 -44.34 -11.63 27.67
C ALA A 7 -42.85 -11.40 27.99
N ALA A 8 -42.37 -11.77 29.19
CA ALA A 8 -40.96 -11.61 29.58
C ALA A 8 -40.04 -12.58 28.80
N THR A 9 -40.56 -13.75 28.41
CA THR A 9 -39.81 -14.78 27.69
C THR A 9 -39.55 -14.39 26.24
N GLY A 10 -40.53 -13.77 25.57
CA GLY A 10 -40.38 -13.29 24.19
C GLY A 10 -39.37 -12.14 24.07
N GLY A 11 -39.43 -11.16 24.98
CA GLY A 11 -38.49 -10.03 24.98
C GLY A 11 -37.03 -10.44 25.24
N MET A 12 -36.81 -11.37 26.16
CA MET A 12 -35.47 -11.90 26.45
C MET A 12 -34.87 -12.60 25.21
N LEU A 13 -35.67 -13.39 24.49
CA LEU A 13 -35.23 -14.06 23.27
C LEU A 13 -34.82 -13.08 22.17
N VAL A 14 -35.58 -11.99 21.98
CA VAL A 14 -35.24 -10.94 21.01
C VAL A 14 -33.91 -10.28 21.36
N LEU A 15 -33.69 -9.94 22.64
CA LEU A 15 -32.43 -9.37 23.09
C LEU A 15 -31.25 -10.35 22.90
N CYS A 16 -31.45 -11.64 23.17
CA CYS A 16 -30.43 -12.67 22.95
C CYS A 16 -30.06 -12.79 21.47
N VAL A 17 -31.05 -12.87 20.57
CA VAL A 17 -30.79 -12.94 19.13
C VAL A 17 -30.10 -11.68 18.64
N LEU A 18 -30.56 -10.50 19.06
CA LEU A 18 -29.92 -9.23 18.72
C LEU A 18 -28.45 -9.21 19.19
N ALA A 19 -28.17 -9.60 20.43
CA ALA A 19 -26.81 -9.65 20.96
C ALA A 19 -25.91 -10.61 20.16
N VAL A 20 -26.41 -11.79 19.80
CA VAL A 20 -25.68 -12.78 18.98
C VAL A 20 -25.41 -12.22 17.59
N VAL A 21 -26.39 -11.56 16.95
CA VAL A 21 -26.20 -10.93 15.64
C VAL A 21 -25.17 -9.79 15.73
N CYS A 22 -25.24 -8.93 16.75
CA CYS A 22 -24.24 -7.88 16.96
C CYS A 22 -22.83 -8.46 17.14
N MET A 23 -22.67 -9.51 17.95
CA MET A 23 -21.39 -10.20 18.12
C MET A 23 -20.89 -10.81 16.81
N ALA A 24 -21.78 -11.44 16.02
CA ALA A 24 -21.43 -11.99 14.72
C ALA A 24 -20.99 -10.90 13.73
N VAL A 25 -21.66 -9.75 13.70
CA VAL A 25 -21.28 -8.60 12.87
C VAL A 25 -19.91 -8.06 13.30
N PHE A 26 -19.67 -7.86 14.60
CA PHE A 26 -18.35 -7.41 15.06
C PHE A 26 -17.25 -8.41 14.73
N ALA A 27 -17.48 -9.70 14.96
CA ALA A 27 -16.52 -10.75 14.64
C ALA A 27 -16.20 -10.80 13.13
N THR A 28 -17.20 -10.65 12.28
CA THR A 28 -17.00 -10.62 10.82
C THR A 28 -16.25 -9.37 10.38
N LEU A 29 -16.58 -8.18 10.90
CA LEU A 29 -15.82 -6.95 10.64
C LEU A 29 -14.36 -7.09 11.06
N THR A 30 -14.09 -7.61 12.27
CA THR A 30 -12.72 -7.85 12.74
C THR A 30 -11.97 -8.83 11.82
N LEU A 31 -12.61 -9.91 11.39
CA LEU A 31 -11.99 -10.88 10.48
C LEU A 31 -11.69 -10.28 9.11
N VAL A 32 -12.61 -9.48 8.55
CA VAL A 32 -12.41 -8.79 7.27
C VAL A 32 -11.27 -7.78 7.38
N SER A 33 -11.25 -6.97 8.45
CA SER A 33 -10.16 -6.02 8.72
C SER A 33 -8.81 -6.73 8.81
N ALA A 34 -8.72 -7.80 9.64
CA ALA A 34 -7.48 -8.55 9.80
C ALA A 34 -6.98 -9.19 8.50
N ARG A 35 -7.89 -9.59 7.60
CA ARG A 35 -7.53 -10.09 6.26
C ARG A 35 -7.02 -8.97 5.36
N ALA A 36 -7.68 -7.82 5.35
CA ALA A 36 -7.23 -6.65 4.59
C ALA A 36 -5.83 -6.19 5.06
N ASP A 37 -5.63 -6.05 6.37
CA ASP A 37 -4.35 -5.67 6.95
C ASP A 37 -3.24 -6.66 6.59
N ARG A 38 -3.55 -7.96 6.63
CA ARG A 38 -2.60 -9.01 6.24
C ARG A 38 -2.25 -8.95 4.75
N GLN A 39 -3.22 -8.68 3.89
CA GLN A 39 -2.98 -8.53 2.46
C GLN A 39 -2.09 -7.32 2.18
N LEU A 40 -2.43 -6.15 2.70
CA LEU A 40 -1.63 -4.93 2.57
C LEU A 40 -0.21 -5.11 3.11
N SER A 41 -0.06 -5.77 4.26
CA SER A 41 1.26 -6.04 4.84
C SER A 41 2.13 -6.89 3.94
N ARG A 42 1.54 -7.85 3.21
CA ARG A 42 2.27 -8.70 2.26
C ARG A 42 2.67 -7.91 1.03
N GLU A 43 1.72 -7.22 0.41
CA GLU A 43 1.99 -6.38 -0.76
C GLU A 43 3.10 -5.36 -0.49
N ASN A 44 3.09 -4.73 0.69
CA ASN A 44 4.14 -3.80 1.09
C ASN A 44 5.50 -4.49 1.34
N ALA A 45 5.51 -5.68 1.94
CA ALA A 45 6.74 -6.44 2.15
C ALA A 45 7.37 -6.90 0.82
N ASP A 46 6.53 -7.36 -0.10
CA ASP A 46 6.95 -7.79 -1.44
C ASP A 46 7.47 -6.60 -2.24
N PHE A 47 6.76 -5.47 -2.22
CA PHE A 47 7.20 -4.22 -2.85
C PHE A 47 8.54 -3.74 -2.30
N ASN A 48 8.71 -3.69 -0.98
CA ASN A 48 9.96 -3.24 -0.37
C ASN A 48 11.13 -4.16 -0.74
N THR A 49 10.88 -5.47 -0.80
CA THR A 49 11.90 -6.45 -1.21
C THR A 49 12.35 -6.19 -2.65
N ALA A 50 11.41 -6.03 -3.58
CA ALA A 50 11.71 -5.72 -4.97
C ALA A 50 12.38 -4.35 -5.15
N PHE A 51 11.96 -3.36 -4.37
CA PHE A 51 12.57 -2.03 -4.35
C PHE A 51 14.04 -2.10 -3.94
N TYR A 52 14.36 -2.76 -2.84
CA TYR A 52 15.76 -2.88 -2.40
C TYR A 52 16.62 -3.73 -3.35
N GLU A 53 16.02 -4.70 -4.05
CA GLU A 53 16.72 -5.42 -5.11
C GLU A 53 17.05 -4.49 -6.30
N ALA A 54 16.10 -3.68 -6.75
CA ALA A 54 16.33 -2.68 -7.79
C ALA A 54 17.41 -1.66 -7.38
N GLU A 55 17.36 -1.16 -6.15
CA GLU A 55 18.37 -0.26 -5.56
C GLU A 55 19.77 -0.91 -5.57
N TYR A 56 19.86 -2.17 -5.18
CA TYR A 56 21.13 -2.91 -5.18
C TYR A 56 21.69 -3.03 -6.60
N GLN A 57 20.86 -3.40 -7.57
CA GLN A 57 21.29 -3.48 -8.97
C GLN A 57 21.72 -2.11 -9.52
N ALA A 58 20.98 -1.05 -9.20
CA ALA A 58 21.33 0.30 -9.57
C ALA A 58 22.67 0.73 -8.99
N ALA A 59 22.89 0.47 -7.69
CA ALA A 59 24.14 0.78 -7.02
C ALA A 59 25.32 0.02 -7.63
N LEU A 60 25.14 -1.26 -7.99
CA LEU A 60 26.16 -2.03 -8.68
C LEU A 60 26.51 -1.43 -10.05
N ARG A 61 25.51 -1.00 -10.82
CA ARG A 61 25.74 -0.37 -12.12
C ARG A 61 26.44 0.97 -11.99
N VAL A 62 25.99 1.83 -11.09
CA VAL A 62 26.61 3.14 -10.82
C VAL A 62 28.08 2.96 -10.42
N ASN A 63 28.38 1.99 -9.54
CA ASN A 63 29.76 1.72 -9.12
C ASN A 63 30.64 1.13 -10.23
N ALA A 64 30.06 0.54 -11.28
CA ALA A 64 30.77 0.00 -12.42
C ALA A 64 31.02 1.05 -13.53
N LEU A 65 30.43 2.24 -13.43
CA LEU A 65 30.61 3.31 -14.42
C LEU A 65 32.04 3.85 -14.39
N SER A 66 32.57 4.17 -15.56
CA SER A 66 33.86 4.86 -15.69
C SER A 66 33.76 6.32 -15.27
N GLU A 67 34.88 6.92 -14.87
CA GLU A 67 34.94 8.36 -14.59
C GLU A 67 34.41 9.19 -15.78
N GLY A 68 33.52 10.14 -15.49
CA GLY A 68 32.90 10.99 -16.52
C GLY A 68 31.75 10.33 -17.31
N ALA A 69 31.38 9.09 -17.02
CA ALA A 69 30.24 8.45 -17.66
C ALA A 69 28.93 9.19 -17.35
N SER A 70 28.07 9.26 -18.36
CA SER A 70 26.70 9.75 -18.21
C SER A 70 25.76 8.67 -18.74
N GLU A 71 24.92 8.14 -17.86
CA GLU A 71 24.03 7.02 -18.16
C GLU A 71 22.72 7.20 -17.41
N GLU A 72 21.62 6.83 -18.07
CA GLU A 72 20.29 6.73 -17.47
C GLU A 72 19.91 5.25 -17.42
N MET A 73 19.56 4.79 -16.21
CA MET A 73 19.23 3.40 -15.94
C MET A 73 17.85 3.32 -15.31
N VAL A 74 17.06 2.35 -15.76
CA VAL A 74 15.71 2.10 -15.25
C VAL A 74 15.61 0.65 -14.82
N PHE A 75 15.26 0.41 -13.56
CA PHE A 75 15.08 -0.91 -12.96
C PHE A 75 13.63 -1.11 -12.56
N ALA A 76 12.95 -2.11 -13.14
CA ALA A 76 11.57 -2.41 -12.76
C ALA A 76 11.50 -2.88 -11.30
N VAL A 77 10.58 -2.30 -10.52
CA VAL A 77 10.27 -2.72 -9.14
C VAL A 77 9.03 -3.60 -9.14
N ASN A 78 8.01 -3.24 -9.92
CA ASN A 78 6.83 -4.06 -10.18
C ASN A 78 6.18 -3.63 -11.51
N ASP A 79 4.95 -4.08 -11.76
CA ASP A 79 4.20 -3.80 -13.00
C ASP A 79 3.92 -2.31 -13.23
N ARG A 80 3.97 -1.47 -12.18
CA ARG A 80 3.63 -0.05 -12.25
C ARG A 80 4.74 0.88 -11.80
N MET A 81 5.79 0.38 -11.17
CA MET A 81 6.84 1.23 -10.59
C MET A 81 8.21 0.78 -11.08
N ALA A 82 9.07 1.75 -11.38
CA ALA A 82 10.47 1.52 -11.70
C ALA A 82 11.36 2.52 -10.97
N LEU A 83 12.59 2.11 -10.65
CA LEU A 83 13.63 2.98 -10.14
C LEU A 83 14.41 3.59 -11.31
N SER A 84 14.36 4.90 -11.44
CA SER A 84 15.10 5.69 -12.42
C SER A 84 16.32 6.32 -11.77
N VAL A 85 17.50 6.01 -12.31
CA VAL A 85 18.78 6.57 -11.87
C VAL A 85 19.46 7.26 -13.03
N ARG A 86 19.73 8.56 -12.88
CA ARG A 86 20.50 9.35 -13.84
C ARG A 86 21.85 9.69 -13.24
N VAL A 87 22.90 9.38 -13.99
CA VAL A 87 24.28 9.74 -13.69
C VAL A 87 24.76 10.69 -14.78
N GLU A 88 25.36 11.80 -14.38
CA GLU A 88 26.01 12.75 -15.29
C GLU A 88 27.43 13.01 -14.80
N TYR A 89 28.40 12.92 -15.70
CA TYR A 89 29.82 13.14 -15.41
C TYR A 89 30.34 12.30 -14.22
N GLY A 90 29.83 11.07 -14.06
CA GLY A 90 30.19 10.18 -12.95
C GLY A 90 29.54 10.51 -11.60
N THR A 91 28.61 11.47 -11.55
CA THR A 91 27.84 11.81 -10.35
C THR A 91 26.37 11.49 -10.53
N VAL A 92 25.75 10.87 -9.53
CA VAL A 92 24.30 10.62 -9.52
C VAL A 92 23.57 11.96 -9.40
N THR A 93 22.78 12.33 -10.41
CA THR A 93 21.96 13.55 -10.42
C THR A 93 20.52 13.28 -10.04
N GLU A 94 20.01 12.08 -10.34
CA GLU A 94 18.64 11.70 -10.04
C GLU A 94 18.57 10.25 -9.59
N TRP A 95 17.80 10.00 -8.53
CA TRP A 95 17.54 8.68 -7.99
C TRP A 95 16.11 8.66 -7.45
N LYS A 96 15.15 8.23 -8.28
CA LYS A 96 13.73 8.35 -7.97
C LYS A 96 12.94 7.13 -8.41
N LEU A 97 11.90 6.82 -7.65
CA LEU A 97 10.88 5.89 -8.06
C LEU A 97 9.88 6.60 -8.97
N ILE A 98 9.61 6.04 -10.15
CA ILE A 98 8.66 6.53 -11.14
C ILE A 98 7.50 5.55 -11.30
N ASP A 99 6.31 6.08 -11.56
CA ASP A 99 5.17 5.29 -12.03
C ASP A 99 5.33 5.08 -13.54
N THR A 100 5.40 3.82 -13.95
CA THR A 100 5.55 3.35 -15.33
C THR A 100 4.19 3.00 -15.96
N GLY A 101 3.09 3.12 -15.21
CA GLY A 101 1.74 2.92 -15.72
C GLY A 101 1.33 4.04 -16.68
N GLU A 102 0.42 3.71 -17.60
CA GLU A 102 -0.27 4.71 -18.41
C GLU A 102 -1.14 5.55 -17.46
N LEU A 103 -0.66 6.75 -17.15
CA LEU A 103 -1.47 7.76 -16.48
C LEU A 103 -2.59 8.14 -17.44
N ASP A 104 -3.83 7.84 -17.07
CA ASP A 104 -5.01 8.48 -17.64
C ASP A 104 -5.04 9.91 -17.09
N THR A 105 -4.11 10.75 -17.55
CA THR A 105 -4.01 12.17 -17.19
C THR A 105 -4.85 12.98 -18.17
N PRO A 106 -6.05 13.44 -17.77
CA PRO A 106 -6.61 14.63 -18.37
C PRO A 106 -5.73 15.82 -17.95
N ASP A 107 -4.98 16.35 -18.92
CA ASP A 107 -4.14 17.55 -18.86
C ASP A 107 -2.84 17.48 -18.03
N GLU A 108 -1.75 17.88 -18.69
CA GLU A 108 -0.39 18.15 -18.18
C GLU A 108 -0.33 19.37 -17.25
N ALA A 109 -1.34 19.62 -16.42
CA ALA A 109 -1.27 20.66 -15.40
C ALA A 109 -0.52 20.11 -14.17
N PRO A 110 0.63 20.69 -13.78
CA PRO A 110 1.28 20.34 -12.52
C PRO A 110 0.26 20.49 -11.39
N LEU A 111 0.06 19.42 -10.61
CA LEU A 111 -0.79 19.51 -9.42
C LEU A 111 -0.27 20.63 -8.52
N PRO A 112 -1.15 21.47 -7.95
CA PRO A 112 -0.71 22.53 -7.06
C PRO A 112 0.04 21.93 -5.87
N VAL A 113 1.31 22.30 -5.72
CA VAL A 113 2.10 21.97 -4.54
C VAL A 113 1.47 22.71 -3.37
N TRP A 114 1.07 21.97 -2.34
CA TRP A 114 0.46 22.55 -1.15
C TRP A 114 1.49 23.40 -0.40
N GLU A 115 1.23 24.70 -0.27
CA GLU A 115 2.14 25.71 0.32
C GLU A 115 1.98 25.88 1.84
N GLY A 116 1.04 25.17 2.47
CA GLY A 116 0.77 25.29 3.91
C GLY A 116 0.14 26.62 4.32
N GLU A 117 -1.15 26.58 4.65
CA GLU A 117 -1.80 27.59 5.52
C GLU A 117 -2.09 26.98 6.90
#